data_AF-A0AAC9IYA1-F1
#
_entry.id   AF-A0AAC9IYA1-F1
#
_cell.length_a   1.000
_cell.length_b   1.000
_cell.length_c   1.000
_cell.angle_alpha   90.00
_cell.angle_beta   90.00
_cell.angle_gamma   90.00
#
_symmetry.space_group_name_H-M   'P 1'
#
loop_
_entity.id
_entity.type
_entity.pdbx_description
1 polymer ?
#
loop_
_entity_poly.entity_id
_entity_poly.type
_entity_poly.pdbx_seq_one_letter_code
_entity_poly.pdbx_strand_id
1 'polypeptide(L)'
;MKRLYAFFLSIMLLSICLPFRASAAQIFITNYPSEANAKVFVTKYPSEANCIVYDTQYSSDNEPGVWFYTKYKGDARAVIYYTQYKSEADLIVYLTKYKSDARCRY
;
A
#
# COMPACT_ATOMS: atom_id res chain seq x y z
N MET A 1 -30.42 -30.63 25.04
CA MET A 1 -29.07 -30.06 25.27
C MET A 1 -28.10 -30.26 24.10
N LYS A 2 -27.94 -31.46 23.51
CA LYS A 2 -27.04 -31.68 22.35
C LYS A 2 -27.36 -30.84 21.09
N ARG A 3 -28.65 -30.60 20.80
CA ARG A 3 -29.10 -29.78 19.66
C ARG A 3 -28.82 -28.28 19.83
N LEU A 4 -28.83 -27.79 21.06
CA LEU A 4 -28.46 -26.40 21.39
C LEU A 4 -26.94 -26.19 21.24
N TYR A 5 -26.13 -27.16 21.70
CA TYR A 5 -24.67 -27.13 21.48
C TYR A 5 -24.29 -27.18 20.00
N ALA A 6 -24.98 -28.01 19.21
CA ALA A 6 -24.77 -28.06 17.75
C ALA A 6 -25.15 -26.74 17.06
N PHE A 7 -26.19 -26.06 17.54
CA PHE A 7 -26.61 -24.74 17.04
C PHE A 7 -25.59 -23.64 17.39
N PHE A 8 -25.09 -23.64 18.63
CA PHE A 8 -24.02 -22.72 19.05
C PHE A 8 -22.69 -23.00 18.31
N LEU A 9 -22.34 -24.26 18.06
CA LEU A 9 -21.17 -24.62 17.23
C LEU A 9 -21.31 -24.14 15.79
N SER A 10 -22.52 -24.23 15.22
CA SER A 10 -22.81 -23.80 13.84
C SER A 10 -22.68 -22.27 13.68
N ILE A 11 -23.05 -21.50 14.69
CA ILE A 11 -22.92 -20.03 14.68
C ILE A 11 -21.44 -19.62 14.81
N MET A 12 -20.67 -20.34 15.63
CA MET A 12 -19.23 -20.08 15.78
C MET A 12 -18.44 -20.40 14.50
N LEU A 13 -18.84 -21.44 13.75
CA LEU A 13 -18.22 -21.80 12.47
C LEU A 13 -18.50 -20.77 11.35
N LEU A 14 -19.66 -20.11 11.39
CA LEU A 14 -20.08 -19.17 10.34
C LEU A 14 -19.37 -17.80 10.43
N SER A 15 -18.90 -17.42 11.62
CA SER A 15 -18.20 -16.14 11.85
C SER A 15 -16.76 -16.09 11.31
N ILE A 16 -16.19 -17.21 10.87
CA ILE A 16 -14.81 -17.29 10.35
C ILE A 16 -14.69 -16.85 8.87
N CYS A 17 -15.81 -16.71 8.15
CA CYS A 17 -15.81 -16.38 6.71
C CYS A 17 -16.01 -14.88 6.40
N LEU A 18 -15.67 -13.96 7.30
CA LEU A 18 -15.61 -12.54 6.94
C LEU A 18 -14.36 -12.30 6.10
N PRO A 19 -14.47 -11.95 4.80
CA PRO A 19 -13.30 -11.59 4.02
C PRO A 19 -12.70 -10.33 4.62
N PHE A 20 -11.46 -10.42 5.09
CA PHE A 20 -10.65 -9.24 5.38
C PHE A 20 -10.59 -8.42 4.09
N ARG A 21 -11.23 -7.24 4.09
CA ARG A 21 -11.10 -6.30 2.98
C ARG A 21 -9.65 -5.86 2.93
N ALA A 22 -8.86 -6.47 2.06
CA ALA A 22 -7.53 -5.98 1.72
C ALA A 22 -7.72 -4.62 1.04
N SER A 23 -7.62 -3.54 1.81
CA SER A 23 -7.60 -2.19 1.25
C SER A 23 -6.42 -2.10 0.28
N ALA A 24 -6.61 -1.52 -0.91
CA ALA A 24 -5.51 -1.29 -1.83
C ALA A 24 -4.41 -0.43 -1.17
N ALA A 25 -3.19 -0.46 -1.72
CA ALA A 25 -2.06 0.35 -1.24
C ALA A 25 -2.29 1.85 -1.53
N GLN A 26 -3.17 2.47 -0.74
CA GLN A 26 -3.43 3.90 -0.81
C GLN A 26 -2.28 4.66 -0.15
N ILE A 27 -1.68 5.58 -0.89
CA ILE A 27 -0.55 6.40 -0.47
C ILE A 27 -1.05 7.82 -0.23
N PHE A 28 -0.75 8.39 0.93
CA PHE A 28 -0.95 9.82 1.17
C PHE A 28 0.40 10.52 1.17
N ILE A 29 0.51 11.62 0.42
CA ILE A 29 1.72 12.45 0.38
C ILE A 29 1.55 13.53 1.45
N THR A 30 2.41 13.52 2.47
CA THR A 30 2.49 14.60 3.45
C THR A 30 3.54 15.63 3.05
N ASN A 31 3.34 16.86 3.50
CA ASN A 31 4.34 17.92 3.40
C ASN A 31 5.29 17.97 4.61
N TYR A 32 5.03 17.13 5.63
CA TYR A 32 5.78 17.13 6.88
C TYR A 32 6.54 15.81 7.05
N PRO A 33 7.89 15.81 7.00
CA PRO A 33 8.69 14.60 7.14
C PRO A 33 8.42 13.83 8.44
N SER A 34 8.09 14.54 9.52
CA SER A 34 7.78 13.97 10.83
C SER A 34 6.50 13.13 10.86
N GLU A 35 5.62 13.28 9.87
CA GLU A 35 4.39 12.50 9.76
C GLU A 35 4.54 11.27 8.86
N ALA A 36 5.66 11.16 8.13
CA ALA A 36 5.85 10.14 7.13
C ALA A 36 6.23 8.80 7.78
N ASN A 37 5.68 7.72 7.25
CA ASN A 37 6.14 6.37 7.53
C ASN A 37 7.46 6.07 6.79
N ALA A 38 7.67 6.72 5.63
CA ALA A 38 8.89 6.61 4.84
C ALA A 38 9.16 7.91 4.06
N LYS A 39 10.44 8.31 4.00
CA LYS A 39 10.95 9.32 3.07
C LYS A 39 11.27 8.65 1.74
N VAL A 40 10.66 9.14 0.67
CA VAL A 40 10.76 8.59 -0.67
C VAL A 40 11.61 9.51 -1.54
N PHE A 41 12.63 8.96 -2.20
CA PHE A 41 13.39 9.66 -3.23
C PHE A 41 13.06 9.09 -4.61
N VAL A 42 12.69 9.96 -5.55
CA VAL A 42 12.40 9.56 -6.93
C VAL A 42 13.68 9.63 -7.76
N THR A 43 14.22 8.47 -8.12
CA THR A 43 15.38 8.38 -9.01
C THR A 43 14.99 8.48 -10.48
N LYS A 44 15.93 8.93 -11.32
CA LYS A 44 15.83 8.89 -12.78
C LYS A 44 16.27 7.55 -13.37
N TYR A 45 16.90 6.69 -12.58
CA TYR A 45 17.53 5.46 -13.04
C TYR A 45 16.84 4.23 -12.44
N PRO A 46 16.17 3.38 -13.24
CA PRO A 46 15.49 2.18 -12.74
C PRO A 46 16.40 1.22 -11.97
N SER A 47 17.68 1.18 -12.31
CA SER A 47 18.69 0.33 -11.67
C SER A 47 18.99 0.69 -10.22
N GLU A 48 18.68 1.92 -9.79
CA GLU A 48 18.88 2.38 -8.41
C GLU A 48 17.64 2.17 -7.53
N ALA A 49 16.51 1.84 -8.14
CA ALA A 49 15.24 1.82 -7.45
C ALA A 49 15.03 0.50 -6.69
N ASN A 50 14.56 0.61 -5.45
CA ASN A 50 14.01 -0.52 -4.70
C ASN A 50 12.65 -0.95 -5.28
N CYS A 51 11.88 0.03 -5.74
CA CYS A 51 10.56 -0.13 -6.33
C CYS A 51 10.45 0.58 -7.67
N ILE A 52 9.89 -0.11 -8.67
CA ILE A 52 9.36 0.53 -9.87
C ILE A 52 7.87 0.75 -9.64
N VAL A 53 7.48 2.02 -9.60
CA VAL A 53 6.14 2.46 -9.21
C VAL A 53 5.36 2.92 -10.43
N TYR A 54 4.15 2.39 -10.58
CA TYR A 54 3.14 2.88 -11.52
C TYR A 54 2.05 3.62 -10.75
N ASP A 55 1.84 4.89 -11.11
CA ASP A 55 0.81 5.73 -10.51
C ASP A 55 -0.55 5.45 -11.19
N THR A 56 -1.48 4.84 -10.46
CA THR A 56 -2.82 4.52 -10.98
C THR A 56 -3.87 5.53 -10.54
N GLN A 57 -4.93 5.67 -11.33
CA GLN A 57 -6.14 6.41 -10.97
C GLN A 57 -7.23 5.52 -10.35
N TYR A 58 -7.03 4.20 -10.33
CA TYR A 58 -8.03 3.25 -9.88
C TYR A 58 -7.64 2.69 -8.51
N SER A 59 -8.45 2.97 -7.49
CA SER A 59 -8.24 2.44 -6.13
C SER A 59 -8.40 0.93 -6.03
N SER A 60 -8.92 0.26 -7.06
CA SER A 60 -9.00 -1.20 -7.15
C SER A 60 -7.69 -1.86 -7.56
N ASP A 61 -6.74 -1.12 -8.14
CA ASP A 61 -5.43 -1.66 -8.52
C ASP A 61 -4.55 -1.82 -7.27
N ASN A 62 -4.12 -3.05 -7.00
CA ASN A 62 -3.40 -3.39 -5.77
C ASN A 62 -2.17 -4.29 -6.00
N GLU A 63 -1.67 -4.34 -7.23
CA GLU A 63 -0.49 -5.11 -7.60
C GLU A 63 0.78 -4.50 -6.97
N PRO A 64 1.83 -5.31 -6.69
CA PRO A 64 3.09 -4.80 -6.16
C PRO A 64 3.68 -3.69 -7.05
N GLY A 65 4.01 -2.55 -6.44
CA GLY A 65 4.52 -1.39 -7.17
C GLY A 65 3.44 -0.54 -7.86
N VAL A 66 2.16 -0.84 -7.71
CA VAL A 66 1.09 0.06 -8.17
C VAL A 66 0.61 0.93 -7.01
N TRP A 67 0.75 2.24 -7.16
CA TRP A 67 0.42 3.22 -6.11
C TRP A 67 -0.80 4.04 -6.53
N PHE A 68 -1.80 4.07 -5.63
CA PHE A 68 -2.95 4.96 -5.75
C PHE A 68 -2.83 6.07 -4.71
N TYR A 69 -2.82 7.34 -5.12
CA TYR A 69 -2.70 8.45 -4.19
C TYR A 69 -4.07 8.94 -3.72
N THR A 70 -4.28 8.89 -2.40
CA THR A 70 -5.48 9.44 -1.77
C THR A 70 -5.25 10.89 -1.31
N LYS A 71 -6.34 11.66 -1.26
CA LYS A 71 -6.34 13.03 -0.70
C LYS A 71 -6.54 13.04 0.81
N TYR A 72 -6.94 11.92 1.41
CA TYR A 72 -7.28 11.84 2.83
C TYR A 72 -6.32 10.91 3.56
N LYS A 73 -5.58 11.46 4.53
CA LYS A 73 -4.62 10.72 5.35
C LYS A 73 -5.25 9.51 6.06
N GLY A 74 -6.52 9.61 6.46
CA GLY A 74 -7.25 8.53 7.13
C GLY A 74 -7.50 7.29 6.28
N ASP A 75 -7.47 7.42 4.95
CA ASP A 75 -7.70 6.31 4.01
C ASP A 75 -6.39 5.61 3.61
N ALA A 76 -5.25 6.24 3.90
CA ALA A 76 -3.95 5.76 3.46
C ALA A 76 -3.43 4.58 4.30
N ARG A 77 -2.85 3.60 3.61
CA ARG A 77 -2.08 2.52 4.24
C ARG A 77 -0.65 2.94 4.56
N ALA A 78 -0.12 3.92 3.82
CA ALA A 78 1.18 4.51 4.07
C ALA A 78 1.15 6.03 3.79
N VAL A 79 1.81 6.78 4.66
CA VAL A 79 2.07 8.21 4.49
C VAL A 79 3.53 8.36 4.06
N ILE A 80 3.76 9.02 2.93
CA ILE A 80 5.12 9.26 2.42
C ILE A 80 5.43 10.74 2.37
N TYR A 81 6.71 11.06 2.52
CA TYR A 81 7.25 12.39 2.24
C TYR A 81 8.27 12.28 1.12
N TYR A 82 8.11 13.07 0.05
CA TYR A 82 9.11 13.13 -1.01
C TYR A 82 10.31 13.97 -0.58
N THR A 83 11.48 13.35 -0.45
CA THR A 83 12.75 14.04 -0.21
C THR A 83 13.49 14.31 -1.52
N GLN A 84 14.25 15.39 -1.54
CA GLN A 84 15.17 15.71 -2.65
C GLN A 84 16.54 15.06 -2.47
N TYR A 85 16.83 14.48 -1.31
CA TYR A 85 18.14 13.91 -0.98
C TYR A 85 18.08 12.40 -0.89
N LYS A 86 18.75 11.72 -1.81
CA LYS A 86 18.87 10.25 -1.83
C LYS A 86 19.43 9.68 -0.52
N SER A 87 20.34 10.41 0.14
CA SER A 87 20.95 10.02 1.42
C SER A 87 19.98 10.00 2.60
N GLU A 88 18.83 10.65 2.49
CA GLU A 88 17.78 10.68 3.53
C GLU A 88 16.62 9.74 3.22
N ALA A 89 16.67 9.03 2.09
CA ALA A 89 15.57 8.23 1.63
C ALA A 89 15.54 6.88 2.34
N ASP A 90 14.38 6.52 2.87
CA ASP A 90 14.08 5.17 3.34
C ASP A 90 13.74 4.26 2.16
N LEU A 91 13.21 4.83 1.06
CA LEU A 91 12.83 4.13 -0.16
C LEU A 91 13.22 4.92 -1.41
N ILE A 92 13.92 4.28 -2.36
CA ILE A 92 14.21 4.84 -3.67
C ILE A 92 13.23 4.25 -4.69
N VAL A 93 12.48 5.12 -5.37
CA VAL A 93 11.46 4.73 -6.35
C VAL A 93 11.79 5.25 -7.74
N TYR A 94 11.45 4.47 -8.76
CA TYR A 94 11.43 4.93 -10.15
C TYR A 94 9.99 4.91 -10.67
N LEU A 95 9.50 6.02 -11.20
CA LEU A 95 8.14 6.12 -11.75
C LEU A 95 8.12 5.62 -13.20
N THR A 96 7.36 4.55 -13.47
CA THR A 96 7.14 4.02 -14.81
C THR A 96 5.81 4.51 -15.40
N LYS A 97 5.73 4.53 -16.74
CA LYS A 97 4.49 4.78 -17.49
C LYS A 97 3.67 3.52 -17.72
N TYR A 98 4.25 2.34 -17.53
CA TYR A 98 3.62 1.07 -17.87
C TYR A 98 3.35 0.26 -16.60
N LYS A 99 2.07 -0.06 -16.37
CA LYS A 99 1.64 -0.89 -15.24
C LYS A 99 2.36 -2.25 -15.21
N SER A 100 2.64 -2.84 -16.37
CA SER A 100 3.37 -4.11 -16.50
C SER A 100 4.78 -4.10 -15.92
N ASP A 101 5.42 -2.93 -15.80
CA ASP A 101 6.77 -2.82 -15.27
C ASP A 101 6.79 -2.65 -13.74
N ALA A 102 5.62 -2.36 -13.15
CA ALA A 102 5.45 -2.12 -11.74
C ALA A 102 5.88 -3.35 -10.94
N ARG A 103 6.74 -3.12 -9.96
CA ARG A 103 7.21 -4.14 -9.02
C ARG A 103 7.85 -3.47 -7.83
N CYS A 104 7.64 -4.05 -6.67
CA CYS A 104 8.36 -3.71 -5.44
C CYS A 104 8.98 -4.97 -4.88
N ARG A 105 10.27 -4.90 -4.55
CA ARG A 105 10.94 -5.91 -3.73
C ARG A 105 11.06 -5.33 -2.33
N TYR A 106 10.29 -5.87 -1.40
CA TYR A 106 10.36 -5.59 0.03
C TYR A 106 11.49 -6.38 0.67
#